data_AF-A0A3M1WFJ1-F1
#
_entry.id   AF-A0A3M1WFJ1-F1
#
_cell.length_a   1.000
_cell.length_b   1.000
_cell.length_c   1.000
_cell.angle_alpha   90.00
_cell.angle_beta   90.00
_cell.angle_gamma   90.00
#
_symmetry.space_group_name_H-M   'P 1'
#
loop_
_entity.id
_entity.type
_entity.pdbx_description
1 polymer ?
#
loop_
_entity_poly.entity_id
_entity_poly.type
_entity_poly.pdbx_seq_one_letter_code
_entity_poly.pdbx_strand_id
1 'polypeptide(L)' 'AQGEEVPAAAREAQEYTWQALYHGYALGMGQKLPNRLFWATADEDADEGDAPS' A
#
# COMPACT_ATOMS: atom_id res chain seq x y z
N ALA A 1 -14.50 -4.06 -14.16
CA ALA A 1 -14.18 -2.63 -13.97
C ALA A 1 -15.18 -2.06 -12.98
N GLN A 2 -14.76 -1.15 -12.09
CA GLN A 2 -15.59 -0.63 -10.98
C GLN A 2 -16.62 0.43 -11.41
N GLY A 3 -16.75 0.73 -12.71
CA GLY A 3 -17.76 1.66 -13.23
C GLY A 3 -17.42 3.14 -13.06
N GLU A 4 -16.18 3.47 -12.72
CA GLU A 4 -15.72 4.85 -12.56
C GLU A 4 -15.40 5.56 -13.87
N GLU A 5 -15.49 6.89 -13.82
CA GLU A 5 -15.00 7.78 -14.88
C GLU A 5 -13.48 7.65 -15.04
N VAL A 6 -13.01 7.67 -16.29
CA VAL A 6 -11.60 7.43 -16.63
C VAL A 6 -10.61 8.32 -15.85
N PRO A 7 -10.85 9.64 -15.67
CA PRO A 7 -9.93 10.48 -14.91
C PRO A 7 -9.83 10.11 -13.42
N ALA A 8 -10.95 9.69 -12.82
CA ALA A 8 -10.98 9.26 -11.42
C ALA A 8 -10.18 7.96 -11.24
N ALA A 9 -10.45 6.97 -12.07
CA ALA A 9 -9.74 5.69 -12.06
C ALA A 9 -8.23 5.86 -12.30
N ALA A 10 -7.83 6.77 -13.19
CA ALA A 10 -6.43 7.06 -13.46
C ALA A 10 -5.72 7.69 -12.25
N ARG A 11 -6.40 8.58 -11.50
CA ARG A 11 -5.87 9.18 -10.27
C ARG A 11 -5.68 8.12 -9.20
N GLU A 12 -6.65 7.22 -9.01
CA GLU A 12 -6.55 6.16 -8.01
C GLU A 12 -5.46 5.15 -8.34
N ALA A 13 -5.29 4.79 -9.62
CA ALA A 13 -4.19 3.92 -10.05
C ALA A 13 -2.81 4.55 -9.79
N GLN A 14 -2.68 5.87 -9.97
CA GLN A 14 -1.45 6.60 -9.67
C GLN A 14 -1.17 6.61 -8.17
N GLU A 15 -2.18 6.88 -7.34
CA GLU A 15 -2.06 6.84 -5.88
C GLU A 15 -1.64 5.46 -5.39
N TYR A 16 -2.31 4.39 -5.86
CA TYR A 16 -1.94 3.01 -5.54
C TYR A 16 -0.47 2.72 -5.88
N THR A 17 -0.03 3.16 -7.07
CA THR A 17 1.34 2.93 -7.53
C THR A 17 2.34 3.66 -6.64
N TRP A 18 2.02 4.91 -6.28
CA TRP A 18 2.85 5.69 -5.35
C TRP A 18 2.96 5.01 -3.99
N GLN A 19 1.84 4.60 -3.39
CA GLN A 19 1.82 3.93 -2.09
C GLN A 19 2.60 2.61 -2.11
N ALA A 20 2.43 1.79 -3.16
CA ALA A 20 3.16 0.54 -3.29
C ALA A 20 4.69 0.74 -3.38
N LEU A 21 5.14 1.82 -4.04
CA LEU A 21 6.56 2.18 -4.11
C LEU A 21 7.07 2.74 -2.78
N TYR A 22 6.28 3.60 -2.12
CA TYR A 22 6.62 4.20 -0.83
C TYR A 22 6.84 3.13 0.25
N HIS A 23 5.95 2.14 0.32
CA HIS A 23 6.04 1.00 1.23
C HIS A 23 6.93 -0.14 0.71
N GLY A 24 7.67 0.07 -0.39
CA GLY A 24 8.51 -0.95 -1.01
C GLY A 24 9.66 -1.44 -0.12
N TYR A 25 9.97 -2.73 -0.21
CA TYR A 25 10.94 -3.42 0.65
C TYR A 25 12.11 -4.00 -0.16
N ALA A 26 13.26 -4.18 0.48
CA ALA A 26 14.45 -4.77 -0.14
C ALA A 26 14.58 -6.24 0.23
N LEU A 27 14.75 -7.11 -0.76
CA LEU A 27 15.17 -8.50 -0.56
C LEU A 27 16.69 -8.58 -0.80
N GLY A 28 17.46 -8.05 0.15
CA GLY A 28 18.92 -8.00 0.08
C GLY A 28 19.47 -6.66 -0.45
N MET A 29 20.55 -6.71 -1.23
CA MET A 29 21.31 -5.53 -1.68
C MET A 29 20.87 -4.97 -3.06
N GLY A 30 19.72 -5.42 -3.56
CA GLY A 30 19.19 -5.04 -4.88
C GLY A 30 18.19 -3.88 -4.85
N GLN A 31 17.48 -3.70 -5.97
CA GLN A 31 16.37 -2.75 -6.06
C GLN A 31 15.24 -3.12 -5.08
N LYS A 32 14.59 -2.11 -4.51
CA LYS A 32 13.38 -2.32 -3.69
C LYS A 32 12.24 -2.84 -4.57
N LEU A 33 11.51 -3.82 -4.07
CA LEU A 33 10.29 -4.31 -4.66
C LEU A 33 9.09 -3.49 -4.15
N PRO A 34 8.15 -3.08 -5.02
CA PRO A 34 6.93 -2.42 -4.57
C PRO A 34 6.12 -3.36 -3.67
N ASN A 35 5.69 -2.86 -2.51
CA ASN A 35 4.79 -3.60 -1.62
C ASN A 35 3.36 -3.47 -2.14
N ARG A 36 2.87 -4.51 -2.82
CA ARG A 36 1.51 -4.50 -3.37
C ARG A 36 0.42 -4.77 -2.34
N LEU A 37 0.76 -5.11 -1.10
CA LEU A 37 -0.18 -5.39 0.00
C LEU A 37 0.08 -4.43 1.17
N PHE A 38 0.51 -3.20 0.88
CA PHE A 38 0.88 -2.20 1.88
C PHE A 38 -0.25 -1.85 2.86
N TRP A 39 -1.52 -2.03 2.47
CA TRP A 39 -2.66 -1.82 3.35
C TRP A 39 -2.79 -2.89 4.42
N ALA A 40 -2.37 -4.13 4.13
CA ALA A 40 -2.52 -5.24 5.07
C ALA A 40 -1.62 -5.07 6.31
N THR A 41 -0.45 -4.45 6.14
CA THR A 41 0.47 -4.14 7.24
C THR A 41 -0.01 -2.99 8.13
N ALA A 42 -0.82 -2.05 7.60
CA ALA A 42 -1.36 -0.95 8.39
C ALA A 42 -2.44 -1.43 9.39
N ASP A 43 -3.18 -2.50 9.03
CA ASP A 43 -4.15 -3.12 9.94
C ASP A 43 -3.45 -3.92 11.06
N GLU A 44 -2.28 -4.52 10.79
CA GLU A 44 -1.49 -5.24 11.81
C GLU A 44 -0.86 -4.27 12.83
N ASP A 45 -0.34 -3.13 12.39
CA ASP A 45 0.20 -2.09 13.30
C ASP A 45 -0.90 -1.35 14.09
N ALA A 46 -2.16 -1.39 13.63
CA ALA A 46 -3.29 -0.74 14.30
C ALA A 46 -3.90 -1.58 15.44
N ASP A 47 -3.70 -2.91 15.43
CA ASP A 47 -4.23 -3.84 16.44
C ASP A 47 -3.34 -3.90 17.71
N GLU A 48 -2.07 -3.48 17.63
CA GLU A 48 -1.13 -3.48 18.77
C GLU A 48 -1.31 -2.26 19.72
N GLY A 49 -2.40 -1.49 19.55
CA GLY A 49 -2.70 -0.27 20.32
C GLY A 49 -3.86 -0.35 21.34
N ASP A 50 -4.61 -1.46 21.41
CA ASP A 50 -5.81 -1.59 22.28
C ASP A 50 -5.79 -2.82 23.22
N ALA A 51 -4.62 -3.30 23.66
CA ALA A 51 -4.57 -4.24 24.77
C ALA A 51 -4.60 -3.49 26.13
N PRO A 52 -5.70 -3.53 26.91
CA PRO A 52 -5.69 -2.99 28.27
C PRO A 52 -4.88 -3.91 29.22
N SER A 53 -3.75 -3.36 29.68
CA SER A 53 -2.93 -3.69 30.88
C SER A 53 -2.48 -5.15 31.09
#